data_AF-A0A9E5TB57-F1
#
_entry.id   AF-A0A9E5TB57-F1
#
_cell.length_a   1.000
_cell.length_b   1.000
_cell.length_c   1.000
_cell.angle_alpha   90.00
_cell.angle_beta   90.00
_cell.angle_gamma   90.00
#
_symmetry.space_group_name_H-M   'P 1'
#
loop_
_entity.id
_entity.type
_entity.pdbx_description
1 polymer ?
#
loop_
_entity_poly.entity_id
_entity_poly.type
_entity_poly.pdbx_seq_one_letter_code
_entity_poly.pdbx_strand_id
1 'polypeptide(L)'
;MHPTKNAKPPRNYFSRREQLRLLMLVMSLGLVLLLIGEARDPRNWYWLTGEQDQPAQRTPNHDYDTSYQPPPVAAEPDDTIRILPAFDPLQQDADRFFPGVEASYLAEIHDNSPFMEDGQAWFNLLEVLGNNTPKLIHQSSTGEVTFGQLFEQPEVYRGHLVTVRGTVKRAEWIAYEENRVGLDGIYRFVLRLEDGPNRPLILFSREKPVGFPLGQYVDNQQIEVTGFFYKVWNYPSDLGPLLAPVMLAGDFHWYPQAAGEAYLPTLPVLIGLGGGAALAAALIAVLVYRRSKSLFVDRGRAAVREPSPEAISRLQEIQAGPTVSEQLRELSSRQ
;
A
#
# COMPACT_ATOMS: atom_id res chain seq x y z
N MET A 1 -73.37 22.34 -31.87
CA MET A 1 -72.63 21.06 -32.03
C MET A 1 -71.15 21.36 -31.78
N HIS A 2 -70.65 21.08 -30.57
CA HIS A 2 -69.24 21.33 -30.21
C HIS A 2 -68.47 20.00 -30.22
N PRO A 3 -67.29 19.92 -30.85
CA PRO A 3 -66.45 18.73 -30.80
C PRO A 3 -65.68 18.70 -29.47
N THR A 4 -65.80 17.59 -28.74
CA THR A 4 -65.05 17.34 -27.50
C THR A 4 -63.61 16.98 -27.83
N LYS A 5 -62.66 17.65 -27.15
CA LYS A 5 -61.22 17.44 -27.29
C LYS A 5 -60.84 16.04 -26.76
N ASN A 6 -60.19 15.25 -27.60
CA ASN A 6 -59.57 13.98 -27.25
C ASN A 6 -58.51 14.18 -26.14
N ALA A 7 -58.83 13.80 -24.91
CA ALA A 7 -57.85 13.71 -23.83
C ALA A 7 -56.98 12.46 -24.03
N LYS A 8 -55.65 12.63 -24.10
CA LYS A 8 -54.72 11.50 -24.18
C LYS A 8 -54.79 10.68 -22.88
N PRO A 9 -54.81 9.34 -22.95
CA PRO A 9 -54.86 8.49 -21.77
C PRO A 9 -53.63 8.71 -20.87
N PRO A 10 -53.78 8.56 -19.54
CA PRO A 10 -52.69 8.79 -18.59
C PRO A 10 -51.55 7.80 -18.82
N ARG A 11 -50.30 8.31 -18.76
CA ARG A 11 -49.09 7.48 -18.89
C ARG A 11 -49.04 6.44 -17.76
N ASN A 12 -48.80 5.19 -18.13
CA ASN A 12 -48.78 4.08 -17.20
C ASN A 12 -47.34 3.69 -16.80
N TYR A 13 -46.86 4.38 -15.76
CA TYR A 13 -45.52 4.23 -15.16
C TYR A 13 -45.24 2.86 -14.54
N PHE A 14 -46.26 2.02 -14.35
CA PHE A 14 -46.14 0.68 -13.77
C PHE A 14 -45.97 -0.43 -14.79
N SER A 15 -45.95 -0.12 -16.09
CA SER A 15 -45.62 -1.14 -17.07
C SER A 15 -44.17 -1.61 -16.89
N ARG A 16 -43.92 -2.93 -16.96
CA ARG A 16 -42.56 -3.51 -16.85
C ARG A 16 -41.54 -2.85 -17.80
N ARG A 17 -42.02 -2.26 -18.90
CA ARG A 17 -41.22 -1.53 -19.89
C ARG A 17 -40.81 -0.14 -19.42
N GLU A 18 -41.70 0.59 -18.76
CA GLU A 18 -41.36 1.90 -18.16
C GLU A 18 -40.52 1.72 -16.90
N GLN A 19 -40.75 0.65 -16.12
CA GLN A 19 -39.90 0.27 -14.99
C GLN A 19 -38.46 -0.01 -15.41
N LEU A 20 -38.22 -0.74 -16.51
CA LEU A 20 -36.87 -1.01 -17.00
C LEU A 20 -36.15 0.26 -17.50
N ARG A 21 -36.89 1.19 -18.11
CA ARG A 21 -36.34 2.49 -18.53
C ARG A 21 -35.98 3.36 -17.33
N LEU A 22 -36.84 3.41 -16.32
CA LEU A 22 -36.57 4.14 -15.08
C LEU A 22 -35.39 3.52 -14.35
N LEU A 23 -35.31 2.19 -14.27
CA LEU A 23 -34.18 1.47 -13.68
C LEU A 23 -32.87 1.81 -14.39
N MET A 24 -32.84 1.82 -15.73
CA MET A 24 -31.66 2.22 -16.52
C MET A 24 -31.24 3.66 -16.24
N LEU A 25 -32.19 4.59 -16.13
CA LEU A 25 -31.91 5.99 -15.80
C LEU A 25 -31.31 6.11 -14.39
N VAL A 26 -31.89 5.41 -13.41
CA VAL A 26 -31.39 5.39 -12.03
C VAL A 26 -30.00 4.76 -11.96
N MET A 27 -29.75 3.67 -12.68
CA MET A 27 -28.43 3.02 -12.75
C MET A 27 -27.39 3.94 -13.41
N SER A 28 -27.77 4.66 -14.46
CA SER A 28 -26.86 5.63 -15.10
C SER A 28 -26.51 6.79 -14.17
N LEU A 29 -27.49 7.26 -13.38
CA LEU A 29 -27.27 8.32 -12.40
C LEU A 29 -26.40 7.82 -11.23
N GLY A 30 -26.62 6.59 -10.77
CA GLY A 30 -25.79 5.94 -9.75
C GLY A 30 -24.33 5.81 -10.20
N LEU A 31 -24.09 5.44 -11.46
CA LEU A 31 -22.75 5.39 -12.02
C LEU A 31 -22.06 6.76 -12.02
N VAL A 32 -22.78 7.81 -12.41
CA VAL A 32 -22.25 9.18 -12.40
C VAL A 32 -21.87 9.62 -10.98
N LEU A 33 -22.71 9.32 -9.98
CA LEU A 33 -22.40 9.65 -8.59
C LEU A 33 -21.21 8.86 -8.04
N LEU A 34 -21.04 7.60 -8.46
CA LEU A 34 -19.88 6.78 -8.10
C LEU A 34 -18.60 7.37 -8.70
N LEU A 35 -18.63 7.80 -9.96
CA LEU A 35 -17.51 8.50 -10.60
C LEU A 35 -17.20 9.85 -9.95
N ILE A 36 -18.22 10.60 -9.51
CA ILE A 36 -18.02 11.85 -8.76
C ILE A 36 -17.42 11.57 -7.38
N GLY A 37 -17.84 10.50 -6.71
CA GLY A 37 -17.29 10.07 -5.43
C GLY A 37 -15.79 9.76 -5.55
N GLU A 38 -15.43 8.97 -6.56
CA GLU A 38 -14.05 8.61 -6.86
C GLU A 38 -13.20 9.82 -7.29
N ALA A 39 -13.81 10.76 -8.03
CA ALA A 39 -13.16 12.00 -8.42
C ALA A 39 -13.00 13.01 -7.27
N ARG A 40 -13.70 12.83 -6.15
CA ARG A 40 -13.63 13.72 -4.98
C ARG A 40 -12.47 13.39 -4.05
N ASP A 41 -11.85 12.22 -4.20
CA ASP A 41 -10.67 11.84 -3.43
C ASP A 41 -9.44 12.56 -4.03
N PRO A 42 -8.84 13.56 -3.33
CA PRO A 42 -7.72 14.33 -3.85
C PRO A 42 -6.48 13.46 -4.14
N ARG A 43 -6.47 12.23 -3.60
CA ARG A 43 -5.45 11.21 -3.87
C ARG A 43 -5.33 10.80 -5.33
N ASN A 44 -6.43 10.87 -6.09
CA ASN A 44 -6.44 10.52 -7.51
C ASN A 44 -5.93 11.64 -8.43
N TRP A 45 -5.66 12.84 -7.90
CA TRP A 45 -5.34 14.04 -8.68
C TRP A 45 -3.94 14.62 -8.43
N TYR A 46 -3.13 14.02 -7.55
CA TYR A 46 -1.78 14.53 -7.24
C TYR A 46 -0.84 14.59 -8.45
N TRP A 47 -1.06 13.72 -9.45
CA TRP A 47 -0.32 13.75 -10.71
C TRP A 47 -0.65 14.95 -11.60
N LEU A 48 -1.78 15.64 -11.36
CA LEU A 48 -2.26 16.75 -12.17
C LEU A 48 -1.83 18.12 -11.62
N THR A 49 -1.62 18.25 -10.31
CA THR A 49 -1.32 19.54 -9.67
C THR A 49 0.15 19.78 -9.38
N GLY A 50 1.02 18.75 -9.41
CA GLY A 50 2.48 18.92 -9.30
C GLY A 50 2.99 19.58 -8.00
N GLU A 51 2.08 19.89 -7.07
CA GLU A 51 2.37 20.67 -5.87
C GLU A 51 2.60 19.68 -4.72
N GLN A 52 3.87 19.48 -4.40
CA GLN A 52 4.33 18.92 -3.13
C GLN A 52 4.05 19.96 -2.04
N ASP A 53 2.77 20.14 -1.69
CA ASP A 53 2.40 20.87 -0.49
C ASP A 53 2.85 20.04 0.71
N GLN A 54 3.96 20.46 1.33
CA GLN A 54 4.23 20.16 2.72
C GLN A 54 3.28 20.98 3.58
N PRO A 55 2.33 20.38 4.32
CA PRO A 55 1.94 20.96 5.57
C PRO A 55 3.00 20.54 6.60
N ALA A 56 3.68 21.54 7.16
CA ALA A 56 4.26 21.42 8.49
C ALA A 56 3.13 21.10 9.48
N GLN A 57 2.83 19.82 9.66
CA GLN A 57 1.95 19.31 10.70
C GLN A 57 2.59 18.05 11.28
N ARG A 58 2.96 18.14 12.55
CA ARG A 58 3.14 16.98 13.42
C ARG A 58 1.83 16.20 13.39
N THR A 59 1.80 15.07 12.72
CA THR A 59 0.76 14.05 12.86
C THR A 59 1.40 12.67 12.95
N PRO A 60 0.76 11.76 13.70
CA PRO A 60 1.39 10.60 14.32
C PRO A 60 1.68 9.49 13.31
N ASN A 61 2.69 8.67 13.64
CA ASN A 61 3.05 7.39 13.00
C ASN A 61 1.91 6.80 12.16
N HIS A 62 2.12 6.68 10.86
CA HIS A 62 1.41 5.69 10.06
C HIS A 62 2.41 4.61 9.65
N ASP A 63 2.53 3.64 10.56
CA ASP A 63 2.46 2.21 10.35
C ASP A 63 2.93 1.68 8.97
N TYR A 64 4.14 1.14 8.96
CA TYR A 64 4.54 0.12 8.00
C TYR A 64 4.32 -1.25 8.61
N ASP A 65 3.54 -2.08 7.92
CA ASP A 65 3.41 -3.49 8.22
C ASP A 65 4.74 -4.22 7.96
N THR A 66 5.48 -4.47 9.05
CA THR A 66 6.71 -5.25 9.13
C THR A 66 6.47 -6.65 9.72
N SER A 67 5.22 -7.10 9.78
CA SER A 67 4.88 -8.36 10.45
C SER A 67 5.03 -9.58 9.56
N TYR A 68 5.97 -10.45 9.93
CA TYR A 68 5.92 -11.87 9.58
C TYR A 68 6.00 -12.68 10.87
N GLN A 69 5.05 -13.60 11.05
CA GLN A 69 5.04 -14.57 12.15
C GLN A 69 6.09 -15.65 11.89
N PRO A 70 7.12 -15.78 12.74
CA PRO A 70 8.00 -16.94 12.65
C PRO A 70 7.17 -18.21 12.94
N PRO A 71 7.40 -19.32 12.23
CA PRO A 71 6.87 -20.60 12.68
C PRO A 71 7.40 -20.88 14.10
N PRO A 72 6.59 -21.48 14.99
CA PRO A 72 7.00 -21.73 16.36
C PRO A 72 8.29 -22.54 16.39
N VAL A 73 9.32 -21.97 17.02
CA VAL A 73 10.58 -22.65 17.30
C VAL A 73 10.25 -23.84 18.19
N ALA A 74 10.44 -25.05 17.66
CA ALA A 74 10.36 -26.26 18.47
C ALA A 74 11.42 -26.15 19.57
N ALA A 75 11.02 -26.29 20.83
CA ALA A 75 11.94 -26.28 21.96
C ALA A 75 13.06 -27.31 21.72
N GLU A 76 14.31 -26.83 21.66
CA GLU A 76 15.47 -27.72 21.57
C GLU A 76 15.61 -28.52 22.88
N PRO A 77 16.02 -29.79 22.82
CA PRO A 77 16.18 -30.63 24.00
C PRO A 77 17.37 -30.17 24.88
N ASP A 78 17.14 -30.20 26.19
CA ASP A 78 17.92 -29.65 27.32
C ASP A 78 19.33 -30.27 27.53
N ASP A 79 19.82 -31.10 26.60
CA ASP A 79 20.99 -31.98 26.80
C ASP A 79 22.20 -31.67 25.90
N THR A 80 22.24 -30.49 25.28
CA THR A 80 23.37 -30.13 24.41
C THR A 80 24.49 -29.44 25.20
N ILE A 81 25.51 -30.21 25.60
CA ILE A 81 26.75 -29.68 26.21
C ILE A 81 27.52 -28.85 25.17
N ARG A 82 27.56 -27.52 25.34
CA ARG A 82 28.46 -26.63 24.58
C ARG A 82 29.81 -26.54 25.28
N ILE A 83 30.85 -27.07 24.63
CA ILE A 83 32.23 -26.86 25.05
C ILE A 83 32.64 -25.45 24.60
N LEU A 84 32.71 -24.51 25.52
CA LEU A 84 33.34 -23.21 25.30
C LEU A 84 34.85 -23.38 25.52
N PRO A 85 35.71 -23.05 24.55
CA PRO A 85 37.15 -23.09 24.78
C PRO A 85 37.53 -22.07 25.87
N ALA A 86 38.34 -22.51 26.84
CA ALA A 86 38.95 -21.63 27.82
C ALA A 86 39.99 -20.76 27.11
N PHE A 87 39.59 -19.55 26.74
CA PHE A 87 40.41 -18.57 26.05
C PHE A 87 40.62 -17.39 27.01
N ASP A 88 41.87 -16.96 27.18
CA ASP A 88 42.20 -15.76 27.96
C ASP A 88 41.92 -14.53 27.07
N PRO A 89 40.79 -13.81 27.23
CA PRO A 89 40.23 -12.95 26.18
C PRO A 89 41.04 -11.68 25.92
N LEU A 90 41.78 -11.19 26.92
CA LEU A 90 42.20 -9.80 26.94
C LEU A 90 43.50 -9.49 26.18
N GLN A 91 44.27 -10.51 25.77
CA GLN A 91 45.63 -10.32 25.27
C GLN A 91 45.87 -10.67 23.79
N GLN A 92 44.93 -11.37 23.13
CA GLN A 92 44.98 -11.62 21.67
C GLN A 92 44.02 -10.74 20.87
N ASP A 93 43.10 -10.03 21.52
CA ASP A 93 42.04 -9.27 20.85
C ASP A 93 42.51 -7.95 20.23
N ALA A 94 43.56 -7.31 20.75
CA ALA A 94 44.05 -6.03 20.20
C ALA A 94 44.61 -6.14 18.77
N ASP A 95 45.25 -7.26 18.43
CA ASP A 95 45.78 -7.51 17.08
C ASP A 95 44.69 -7.97 16.09
N ARG A 96 43.50 -8.32 16.60
CA ARG A 96 42.37 -8.80 15.79
C ARG A 96 41.58 -7.66 15.16
N PHE A 97 41.49 -6.53 15.84
CA PHE A 97 40.64 -5.41 15.40
C PHE A 97 41.42 -4.39 14.57
N PHE A 98 40.67 -3.59 13.83
CA PHE A 98 41.25 -2.49 13.05
C PHE A 98 41.98 -1.50 13.99
N PRO A 99 43.14 -0.93 13.60
CA PRO A 99 43.90 -0.03 14.46
C PRO A 99 43.07 1.14 15.02
N GLY A 100 43.09 1.31 16.34
CA GLY A 100 42.33 2.33 17.07
C GLY A 100 40.98 1.85 17.62
N VAL A 101 40.54 0.64 17.27
CA VAL A 101 39.38 0.00 17.89
C VAL A 101 39.76 -0.56 19.26
N GLU A 102 39.07 -0.10 20.30
CA GLU A 102 39.33 -0.52 21.69
C GLU A 102 38.46 -1.72 22.06
N ALA A 103 39.08 -2.91 22.15
CA ALA A 103 38.38 -4.16 22.42
C ALA A 103 37.60 -4.15 23.75
N SER A 104 38.10 -3.46 24.78
CA SER A 104 37.42 -3.33 26.08
C SER A 104 36.07 -2.64 25.97
N TYR A 105 35.93 -1.68 25.06
CA TYR A 105 34.65 -0.99 24.85
C TYR A 105 33.63 -1.90 24.16
N LEU A 106 34.09 -2.78 23.26
CA LEU A 106 33.21 -3.72 22.56
C LEU A 106 32.60 -4.76 23.51
N ALA A 107 33.30 -5.11 24.60
CA ALA A 107 32.81 -6.06 25.60
C ALA A 107 31.60 -5.55 26.40
N GLU A 108 31.36 -4.24 26.41
CA GLU A 108 30.18 -3.61 27.06
C GLU A 108 28.93 -3.68 26.18
N ILE A 109 29.07 -4.07 24.91
CA ILE A 109 27.94 -4.08 23.97
C ILE A 109 27.10 -5.34 24.18
N HIS A 110 25.82 -5.14 24.48
CA HIS A 110 24.84 -6.22 24.57
C HIS A 110 23.90 -6.21 23.35
N ASP A 111 23.75 -7.35 22.67
CA ASP A 111 22.76 -7.50 21.61
C ASP A 111 21.34 -7.63 22.15
N ASN A 112 20.34 -7.49 21.26
CA ASN A 112 18.91 -7.65 21.55
C ASN A 112 18.39 -6.70 22.66
N SER A 113 19.17 -5.68 22.97
CA SER A 113 18.85 -4.64 23.94
C SER A 113 18.49 -3.33 23.22
N PRO A 114 17.77 -2.42 23.90
CA PRO A 114 17.52 -1.08 23.39
C PRO A 114 18.81 -0.36 22.96
N PHE A 115 18.68 0.58 22.04
CA PHE A 115 19.82 1.36 21.58
C PHE A 115 20.29 2.30 22.67
N MET A 116 21.59 2.32 22.89
CA MET A 116 22.26 3.35 23.66
C MET A 116 23.30 3.98 22.73
N GLU A 117 22.99 5.18 22.25
CA GLU A 117 23.87 5.97 21.34
C GLU A 117 25.10 6.55 22.06
N ASP A 118 25.19 6.38 23.39
CA ASP A 118 26.21 7.01 24.23
C ASP A 118 27.27 6.04 24.78
N GLY A 119 27.34 4.81 24.24
CA GLY A 119 28.35 3.83 24.64
C GLY A 119 29.76 4.25 24.20
N GLN A 120 30.78 3.91 24.99
CA GLN A 120 32.17 4.22 24.65
C GLN A 120 32.59 3.61 23.32
N ALA A 121 32.10 2.39 23.03
CA ALA A 121 32.36 1.72 21.77
C ALA A 121 31.79 2.45 20.56
N TRP A 122 30.58 3.00 20.68
CA TRP A 122 29.94 3.74 19.59
C TRP A 122 30.83 4.89 19.12
N PHE A 123 31.27 5.71 20.07
CA PHE A 123 32.11 6.87 19.78
C PHE A 123 33.51 6.47 19.32
N ASN A 124 34.13 5.46 19.94
CA ASN A 124 35.42 4.95 19.49
C ASN A 124 35.37 4.49 18.02
N LEU A 125 34.36 3.71 17.64
CA LEU A 125 34.20 3.26 16.25
C LEU A 125 33.96 4.43 15.28
N LEU A 126 33.12 5.42 15.64
CA LEU A 126 32.90 6.61 14.82
C LEU A 126 34.13 7.51 14.70
N GLU A 127 34.96 7.57 15.74
CA GLU A 127 36.23 8.28 15.74
C GLU A 127 37.24 7.59 14.83
N VAL A 128 37.37 6.26 14.95
CA VAL A 128 38.21 5.45 14.06
C VAL A 128 37.80 5.64 12.60
N LEU A 129 36.49 5.60 12.29
CA LEU A 129 36.02 5.84 10.92
C LEU A 129 36.33 7.27 10.45
N GLY A 130 36.18 8.27 11.31
CA GLY A 130 36.44 9.68 10.96
C GLY A 130 37.92 10.02 10.78
N ASN A 131 38.82 9.29 11.46
CA ASN A 131 40.27 9.51 11.40
C ASN A 131 40.95 8.74 10.25
N ASN A 132 40.21 7.91 9.52
CA ASN A 132 40.75 7.06 8.47
C ASN A 132 40.10 7.36 7.11
N THR A 133 40.85 7.14 6.03
CA THR A 133 40.34 7.37 4.66
C THR A 133 39.35 6.26 4.24
N PRO A 134 38.31 6.58 3.44
CA PRO A 134 37.36 5.58 2.94
C PRO A 134 38.03 4.41 2.22
N LYS A 135 39.10 4.68 1.45
CA LYS A 135 39.90 3.66 0.77
C LYS A 135 40.51 2.64 1.74
N LEU A 136 41.07 3.10 2.87
CA LEU A 136 41.66 2.22 3.87
C LEU A 136 40.59 1.37 4.56
N ILE A 137 39.44 1.99 4.87
CA ILE A 137 38.28 1.30 5.46
C ILE A 137 37.80 0.18 4.53
N HIS A 138 37.62 0.49 3.24
CA HIS A 138 37.20 -0.49 2.24
C HIS A 138 38.19 -1.66 2.12
N GLN A 139 39.50 -1.37 2.01
CA GLN A 139 40.54 -2.38 1.86
C GLN A 139 40.73 -3.27 3.10
N SER A 140 40.33 -2.78 4.27
CA SER A 140 40.44 -3.50 5.55
C SER A 140 39.17 -4.28 5.90
N SER A 141 38.19 -4.29 5.00
CA SER A 141 37.00 -5.12 5.15
C SER A 141 37.37 -6.60 5.19
N THR A 142 36.71 -7.33 6.09
CA THR A 142 36.80 -8.80 6.16
C THR A 142 36.00 -9.50 5.05
N GLY A 143 35.23 -8.75 4.26
CA GLY A 143 34.50 -9.23 3.09
C GLY A 143 33.04 -8.81 3.06
N GLU A 144 32.35 -9.25 2.02
CA GLU A 144 30.90 -9.08 1.87
C GLU A 144 30.16 -10.05 2.79
N VAL A 145 29.20 -9.53 3.57
CA VAL A 145 28.44 -10.31 4.55
C VAL A 145 26.93 -10.18 4.32
N THR A 146 26.22 -11.23 4.69
CA THR A 146 24.76 -11.35 4.56
C THR A 146 24.05 -10.92 5.84
N PHE A 147 22.74 -10.67 5.74
CA PHE A 147 21.89 -10.40 6.90
C PHE A 147 22.03 -11.50 7.96
N GLY A 148 21.97 -12.78 7.55
CA GLY A 148 22.01 -13.91 8.47
C GLY A 148 23.32 -14.00 9.25
N GLN A 149 24.45 -13.67 8.63
CA GLN A 149 25.75 -13.61 9.32
C GLN A 149 25.76 -12.55 10.42
N LEU A 150 25.30 -11.34 10.11
CA LEU A 150 25.27 -10.25 11.09
C LEU A 150 24.25 -10.48 12.21
N PHE A 151 23.12 -11.11 11.88
CA PHE A 151 22.02 -11.32 12.80
C PHE A 151 22.25 -12.52 13.74
N GLU A 152 22.74 -13.64 13.20
CA GLU A 152 22.89 -14.89 13.96
C GLU A 152 24.29 -15.03 14.60
N GLN A 153 25.29 -14.28 14.11
CA GLN A 153 26.68 -14.37 14.59
C GLN A 153 27.27 -13.02 15.02
N PRO A 154 26.56 -12.23 15.84
CA PRO A 154 27.00 -10.87 16.16
C PRO A 154 28.39 -10.82 16.79
N GLU A 155 28.73 -11.76 17.68
CA GLU A 155 30.04 -11.81 18.34
C GLU A 155 31.22 -12.05 17.40
N VAL A 156 30.98 -12.68 16.25
CA VAL A 156 32.04 -12.93 15.25
C VAL A 156 32.41 -11.64 14.51
N TYR A 157 31.39 -10.82 14.20
CA TYR A 157 31.55 -9.64 13.37
C TYR A 157 31.63 -8.33 14.17
N ARG A 158 31.34 -8.33 15.48
CA ARG A 158 31.36 -7.14 16.33
C ARG A 158 32.70 -6.43 16.22
N GLY A 159 32.68 -5.13 15.91
CA GLY A 159 33.89 -4.31 15.76
C GLY A 159 34.76 -4.64 14.54
N HIS A 160 34.33 -5.55 13.65
CA HIS A 160 35.05 -5.84 12.41
C HIS A 160 34.48 -4.99 11.28
N LEU A 161 35.36 -4.55 10.37
CA LEU A 161 34.94 -3.93 9.11
C LEU A 161 34.36 -5.02 8.20
N VAL A 162 33.13 -4.79 7.76
CA VAL A 162 32.39 -5.67 6.86
C VAL A 162 31.77 -4.82 5.75
N THR A 163 31.59 -5.44 4.59
CA THR A 163 30.93 -4.82 3.44
C THR A 163 29.55 -5.42 3.26
N VAL A 164 28.56 -4.57 2.98
CA VAL A 164 27.20 -5.02 2.66
C VAL A 164 26.65 -4.31 1.43
N ARG A 165 25.80 -5.01 0.68
CA ARG A 165 25.09 -4.47 -0.48
C ARG A 165 23.60 -4.47 -0.25
N GLY A 166 22.92 -3.42 -0.70
CA GLY A 166 21.48 -3.33 -0.56
C GLY A 166 20.86 -2.09 -1.17
N THR A 167 19.56 -1.95 -0.94
CA THR A 167 18.78 -0.78 -1.36
C THR A 167 18.38 0.05 -0.15
N VAL A 168 18.63 1.35 -0.22
CA VAL A 168 18.20 2.31 0.81
C VAL A 168 16.71 2.56 0.64
N LYS A 169 15.94 2.36 1.72
CA LYS A 169 14.51 2.65 1.78
C LYS A 169 14.21 3.99 2.45
N ARG A 170 15.08 4.41 3.38
CA ARG A 170 14.98 5.67 4.12
C ARG A 170 16.36 6.20 4.43
N ALA A 171 16.52 7.51 4.38
CA ALA A 171 17.72 8.21 4.79
C ALA A 171 17.36 9.53 5.48
N GLU A 172 17.87 9.78 6.66
CA GLU A 172 17.56 10.99 7.42
C GLU A 172 18.76 11.50 8.21
N TRP A 173 18.71 12.79 8.53
CA TRP A 173 19.65 13.42 9.44
C TRP A 173 19.02 13.49 10.84
N ILE A 174 19.76 13.03 11.84
CA ILE A 174 19.39 13.09 13.25
C ILE A 174 20.33 14.10 13.90
N ALA A 175 19.79 15.22 14.38
CA ALA A 175 20.57 16.20 15.13
C ALA A 175 20.84 15.68 16.55
N TYR A 176 22.07 15.87 17.04
CA TYR A 176 22.38 15.63 18.44
C TYR A 176 22.09 16.90 19.24
N GLU A 177 21.42 16.77 20.39
CA GLU A 177 21.18 17.91 21.28
C GLU A 177 22.44 18.25 22.08
N GLU A 178 23.01 17.24 22.76
CA GLU A 178 24.31 17.32 23.44
C GLU A 178 24.97 15.93 23.36
N ASN A 179 26.23 15.86 22.93
CA ASN A 179 26.99 14.60 22.96
C ASN A 179 28.43 14.84 23.43
N ARG A 180 29.08 13.77 23.90
CA ARG A 180 30.43 13.84 24.49
C ARG A 180 31.55 14.06 23.47
N VAL A 181 31.24 13.95 22.18
CA VAL A 181 32.20 13.95 21.07
C VAL A 181 32.09 15.18 20.16
N GLY A 182 31.15 16.08 20.43
CA GLY A 182 30.95 17.30 19.65
C GLY A 182 30.46 17.08 18.21
N LEU A 183 29.71 16.01 17.93
CA LEU A 183 29.07 15.84 16.62
C LEU A 183 27.74 16.61 16.59
N ASP A 184 27.50 17.40 15.55
CA ASP A 184 26.23 18.13 15.37
C ASP A 184 25.04 17.19 15.09
N GLY A 185 25.32 15.99 14.60
CA GLY A 185 24.32 14.98 14.27
C GLY A 185 24.93 13.79 13.53
N ILE A 186 24.06 12.89 13.09
CA ILE A 186 24.41 11.69 12.36
C ILE A 186 23.37 11.37 11.28
N TYR A 187 23.82 10.79 10.17
CA TYR A 187 22.90 10.24 9.16
C TYR A 187 22.50 8.82 9.55
N ARG A 188 21.19 8.54 9.50
CA ARG A 188 20.63 7.20 9.63
C ARG A 188 20.05 6.75 8.31
N PHE A 189 20.42 5.56 7.87
CA PHE A 189 19.89 4.89 6.70
C PHE A 189 19.23 3.57 7.10
N VAL A 190 18.10 3.29 6.46
CA VAL A 190 17.43 1.99 6.57
C VAL A 190 17.65 1.26 5.26
N LEU A 191 18.46 0.21 5.32
CA LEU A 191 18.78 -0.63 4.16
C LEU A 191 17.95 -1.91 4.17
N ARG A 192 17.57 -2.35 2.97
CA ARG A 192 17.25 -3.75 2.71
C ARG A 192 18.45 -4.38 2.01
N LEU A 193 19.06 -5.38 2.64
CA LEU A 193 20.17 -6.12 2.05
C LEU A 193 19.74 -6.90 0.82
N GLU A 194 20.64 -7.02 -0.15
CA GLU A 194 20.48 -7.92 -1.30
C GLU A 194 20.47 -9.37 -0.83
N ASP A 195 19.62 -10.20 -1.43
CA ASP A 195 19.40 -11.61 -1.08
C ASP A 195 19.04 -11.89 0.39
N GLY A 196 18.82 -10.85 1.19
CA GLY A 196 18.43 -10.92 2.59
C GLY A 196 16.92 -11.08 2.77
N PRO A 197 16.48 -11.43 3.99
CA PRO A 197 15.07 -11.37 4.33
C PRO A 197 14.56 -9.92 4.17
N ASN A 198 13.24 -9.75 4.08
CA ASN A 198 12.62 -8.42 4.09
C ASN A 198 12.68 -7.81 5.51
N ARG A 199 13.90 -7.57 6.00
CA ARG A 199 14.22 -6.98 7.31
C ARG A 199 15.23 -5.86 7.12
N PRO A 200 15.15 -4.81 7.95
CA PRO A 200 16.06 -3.69 7.84
C PRO A 200 17.43 -4.04 8.41
N LEU A 201 18.46 -3.50 7.77
CA LEU A 201 19.74 -3.21 8.39
C LEU A 201 19.78 -1.70 8.65
N ILE A 202 20.11 -1.32 9.88
CA ILE A 202 20.23 0.09 10.26
C ILE A 202 21.67 0.50 10.13
N LEU A 203 21.90 1.58 9.40
CA LEU A 203 23.24 2.09 9.14
C LEU A 203 23.34 3.53 9.63
N PHE A 204 24.40 3.83 10.34
CA PHE A 204 24.71 5.18 10.79
C PHE A 204 26.02 5.66 10.19
N SER A 205 26.09 6.94 9.86
CA SER A 205 27.28 7.56 9.29
C SER A 205 27.39 9.04 9.62
N ARG A 206 28.62 9.51 9.75
CA ARG A 206 28.93 10.95 9.91
C ARG A 206 28.66 11.73 8.63
N GLU A 207 28.83 11.10 7.48
CA GLU A 207 28.67 11.70 6.17
C GLU A 207 27.70 10.90 5.30
N LYS A 208 27.13 11.55 4.30
CA LYS A 208 26.34 10.88 3.26
C LYS A 208 27.04 11.05 1.91
N PRO A 209 26.79 10.15 0.94
CA PRO A 209 27.31 10.36 -0.42
C PRO A 209 26.85 11.70 -0.98
N VAL A 210 27.74 12.35 -1.73
CA VAL A 210 27.45 13.65 -2.38
C VAL A 210 26.25 13.47 -3.30
N GLY A 211 25.24 14.33 -3.16
CA GLY A 211 24.01 14.26 -3.95
C GLY A 211 22.98 13.20 -3.50
N PHE A 212 23.28 12.38 -2.49
CA PHE A 212 22.33 11.35 -2.02
C PHE A 212 21.05 11.99 -1.46
N PRO A 213 19.85 11.52 -1.88
CA PRO A 213 18.58 12.06 -1.42
C PRO A 213 18.27 11.68 0.04
N LEU A 214 17.68 12.61 0.79
CA LEU A 214 17.17 12.36 2.14
C LEU A 214 15.65 12.34 2.10
N GLY A 215 15.04 11.50 2.93
CA GLY A 215 13.60 11.36 3.03
C GLY A 215 13.17 10.08 3.72
N GLN A 216 11.90 10.06 4.13
CA GLN A 216 11.25 8.85 4.68
C GLN A 216 11.16 7.73 3.64
N TYR A 217 11.08 8.12 2.35
CA TYR A 217 11.05 7.23 1.21
C TYR A 217 12.18 7.64 0.28
N VAL A 218 13.13 6.73 0.10
CA VAL A 218 14.21 6.86 -0.87
C VAL A 218 13.95 5.82 -1.95
N ASP A 219 13.86 6.25 -3.21
CA ASP A 219 13.49 5.40 -4.36
C ASP A 219 14.56 4.34 -4.66
N ASN A 220 14.57 3.27 -3.87
CA ASN A 220 15.36 2.04 -4.04
C ASN A 220 16.84 2.26 -4.41
N GLN A 221 17.46 3.31 -3.88
CA GLN A 221 18.83 3.67 -4.23
C GLN A 221 19.80 2.55 -3.82
N GLN A 222 20.51 1.97 -4.79
CA GLN A 222 21.43 0.87 -4.54
C GLN A 222 22.75 1.41 -4.00
N ILE A 223 23.20 0.83 -2.89
CA ILE A 223 24.49 1.16 -2.28
C ILE A 223 25.25 -0.10 -1.92
N GLU A 224 26.57 0.01 -1.98
CA GLU A 224 27.52 -0.84 -1.29
C GLU A 224 28.19 -0.01 -0.21
N VAL A 225 28.29 -0.54 1.00
CA VAL A 225 28.77 0.22 2.15
C VAL A 225 29.70 -0.64 2.99
N THR A 226 30.82 -0.05 3.41
CA THR A 226 31.78 -0.70 4.32
C THR A 226 31.82 0.04 5.64
N GLY A 227 31.78 -0.72 6.73
CA GLY A 227 31.69 -0.18 8.07
C GLY A 227 31.84 -1.23 9.16
N PHE A 228 31.90 -0.76 10.39
CA PHE A 228 31.94 -1.65 11.56
C PHE A 228 30.55 -2.21 11.84
N PHE A 229 30.46 -3.52 12.04
CA PHE A 229 29.27 -4.08 12.67
C PHE A 229 29.28 -3.76 14.18
N TYR A 230 28.17 -3.22 14.68
CA TYR A 230 28.07 -2.73 16.06
C TYR A 230 27.32 -3.72 16.96
N LYS A 231 26.05 -4.00 16.65
CA LYS A 231 25.19 -4.88 17.45
C LYS A 231 23.92 -5.26 16.71
N VAL A 232 23.17 -6.21 17.27
CA VAL A 232 21.74 -6.37 16.97
C VAL A 232 20.94 -5.49 17.93
N TRP A 233 20.17 -4.55 17.38
CA TRP A 233 19.38 -3.59 18.15
C TRP A 233 17.91 -4.03 18.24
N ASN A 234 17.37 -4.01 19.47
CA ASN A 234 15.94 -4.09 19.73
C ASN A 234 15.29 -2.70 19.68
N TYR A 235 14.64 -2.40 18.56
CA TYR A 235 14.01 -1.11 18.30
C TYR A 235 12.49 -1.17 18.46
N PRO A 236 11.87 -0.10 18.97
CA PRO A 236 10.43 0.00 19.00
C PRO A 236 9.92 0.17 17.56
N SER A 237 8.96 -0.67 17.18
CA SER A 237 8.15 -0.51 15.98
C SER A 237 6.67 -0.49 16.36
N ASP A 238 5.81 -0.10 15.44
CA ASP A 238 4.36 -0.10 15.66
C ASP A 238 3.81 -1.53 15.90
N LEU A 239 4.52 -2.56 15.43
CA LEU A 239 4.20 -3.98 15.65
C LEU A 239 4.86 -4.57 16.91
N GLY A 240 5.48 -3.72 17.74
CA GLY A 240 6.23 -4.10 18.92
C GLY A 240 7.74 -4.12 18.69
N PRO A 241 8.50 -4.65 19.67
CA PRO A 241 9.96 -4.68 19.59
C PRO A 241 10.43 -5.56 18.42
N LEU A 242 11.24 -5.00 17.53
CA LEU A 242 11.86 -5.70 16.42
C LEU A 242 13.39 -5.67 16.53
N LEU A 243 14.05 -6.64 15.90
CA LEU A 243 15.50 -6.77 15.90
C LEU A 243 16.08 -6.41 14.54
N ALA A 244 17.10 -5.58 14.53
CA ALA A 244 17.86 -5.24 13.31
C ALA A 244 19.37 -5.16 13.59
N PRO A 245 20.21 -5.70 12.68
CA PRO A 245 21.64 -5.43 12.68
C PRO A 245 21.92 -3.93 12.54
N VAL A 246 22.89 -3.43 13.29
CA VAL A 246 23.36 -2.05 13.24
C VAL A 246 24.81 -2.01 12.76
N MET A 247 25.08 -1.12 11.82
CA MET A 247 26.42 -0.84 11.31
C MET A 247 26.76 0.65 11.37
N LEU A 248 28.04 0.93 11.58
CA LEU A 248 28.65 2.25 11.50
C LEU A 248 29.45 2.33 10.20
N ALA A 249 28.98 3.12 9.25
CA ALA A 249 29.59 3.24 7.93
C ALA A 249 30.67 4.32 7.87
N GLY A 250 31.75 4.02 7.15
CA GLY A 250 32.78 5.01 6.81
C GLY A 250 33.15 5.05 5.33
N ASP A 251 32.65 4.13 4.51
CA ASP A 251 32.83 4.16 3.06
C ASP A 251 31.52 3.78 2.35
N PHE A 252 31.16 4.56 1.32
CA PHE A 252 29.93 4.39 0.55
C PHE A 252 30.21 4.41 -0.95
N HIS A 253 29.76 3.37 -1.64
CA HIS A 253 29.61 3.34 -3.08
C HIS A 253 28.13 3.39 -3.42
N TRP A 254 27.67 4.57 -3.80
CA TRP A 254 26.31 4.78 -4.28
C TRP A 254 26.24 4.63 -5.80
N TYR A 255 25.28 3.84 -6.26
CA TYR A 255 24.95 3.67 -7.67
C TYR A 255 23.62 4.39 -7.92
N PRO A 256 23.64 5.64 -8.42
CA PRO A 256 22.42 6.40 -8.65
C PRO A 256 21.55 5.67 -9.65
N GLN A 257 20.38 5.22 -9.21
CA GLN A 257 19.38 4.72 -10.13
C GLN A 257 18.65 5.93 -10.68
N ALA A 258 18.73 6.16 -11.99
CA ALA A 258 17.90 7.15 -12.65
C ALA A 258 16.46 6.83 -12.26
N ALA A 259 15.75 7.80 -11.66
CA ALA A 259 14.34 7.68 -11.37
C ALA A 259 13.68 7.21 -12.67
N GLY A 260 13.21 5.96 -12.70
CA GLY A 260 12.57 5.41 -13.89
C GLY A 260 11.49 6.40 -14.28
N GLU A 261 11.49 6.85 -15.54
CA GLU A 261 10.47 7.78 -16.02
C GLU A 261 9.12 7.27 -15.55
N ALA A 262 8.48 8.00 -14.64
CA ALA A 262 7.16 7.66 -14.16
C ALA A 262 6.32 7.56 -15.43
N TYR A 263 5.88 6.34 -15.77
CA TYR A 263 5.14 6.08 -16.99
C TYR A 263 3.79 6.79 -16.87
N LEU A 264 3.76 8.06 -17.25
CA LEU A 264 2.51 8.80 -17.40
C LEU A 264 1.79 8.11 -18.55
N PRO A 265 0.61 7.51 -18.32
CA PRO A 265 -0.14 6.90 -19.41
C PRO A 265 -0.37 7.99 -20.44
N THR A 266 0.19 7.80 -21.63
CA THR A 266 0.08 8.78 -22.70
C THR A 266 -1.40 9.05 -22.99
N LEU A 267 -1.76 10.29 -23.31
CA LEU A 267 -3.11 10.72 -23.73
C LEU A 267 -3.90 9.67 -24.55
N PRO A 268 -3.32 8.97 -25.56
CA PRO A 268 -3.99 7.89 -26.28
C PRO A 268 -4.44 6.69 -25.42
N VAL A 269 -3.73 6.33 -24.35
CA VAL A 269 -4.12 5.25 -23.42
C VAL A 269 -5.33 5.67 -22.58
N LEU A 270 -5.35 6.92 -22.09
CA LEU A 270 -6.49 7.48 -21.36
C LEU A 270 -7.72 7.65 -22.26
N ILE A 271 -7.52 8.15 -23.48
CA ILE A 271 -8.57 8.23 -24.51
C ILE A 271 -9.05 6.83 -24.92
N GLY A 272 -8.16 5.83 -24.97
CA GLY A 272 -8.51 4.44 -25.25
C GLY A 272 -9.40 3.82 -24.17
N LEU A 273 -9.07 4.03 -22.89
CA LEU A 273 -9.86 3.54 -21.76
C LEU A 273 -11.22 4.25 -21.65
N GLY A 274 -11.24 5.58 -21.76
CA GLY A 274 -12.49 6.36 -21.73
C GLY A 274 -13.36 6.13 -22.97
N GLY A 275 -12.75 6.11 -24.15
CA GLY A 275 -13.42 5.88 -25.43
C GLY A 275 -13.96 4.46 -25.57
N GLY A 276 -13.23 3.46 -25.07
CA GLY A 276 -13.67 2.06 -25.03
C GLY A 276 -14.92 1.87 -24.17
N ALA A 277 -14.97 2.49 -23.00
CA ALA A 277 -16.15 2.45 -22.13
C ALA A 277 -17.37 3.13 -22.78
N ALA A 278 -17.18 4.29 -23.43
CA ALA A 278 -18.26 4.99 -24.13
C ALA A 278 -18.79 4.20 -25.34
N LEU A 279 -17.89 3.56 -26.11
CA LEU A 279 -18.27 2.70 -27.24
C LEU A 279 -19.02 1.45 -26.78
N ALA A 280 -18.57 0.80 -25.71
CA ALA A 280 -19.26 -0.36 -25.14
C ALA A 280 -20.68 0.01 -24.67
N ALA A 281 -20.84 1.15 -23.99
CA ALA A 281 -22.15 1.65 -23.57
C ALA A 281 -23.07 1.94 -24.77
N ALA A 282 -22.54 2.57 -25.82
CA ALA A 282 -23.29 2.84 -27.06
C ALA A 282 -23.71 1.54 -27.77
N LEU A 283 -22.82 0.54 -27.86
CA LEU A 283 -23.10 -0.78 -28.44
C LEU A 283 -24.19 -1.52 -27.68
N ILE A 284 -24.14 -1.51 -26.35
CA ILE A 284 -25.17 -2.11 -25.48
C ILE A 284 -26.52 -1.41 -25.72
N ALA A 285 -26.54 -0.08 -25.76
CA ALA A 285 -27.76 0.69 -26.03
C ALA A 285 -28.38 0.34 -27.39
N VAL A 286 -27.56 0.22 -28.44
CA VAL A 286 -28.00 -0.17 -29.79
C VAL A 286 -28.52 -1.61 -29.83
N LEU A 287 -27.83 -2.56 -29.18
CA LEU A 287 -28.28 -3.95 -29.09
C LEU A 287 -29.63 -4.07 -28.38
N VAL A 288 -29.81 -3.36 -27.27
CA VAL A 288 -31.08 -3.32 -26.52
C VAL A 288 -32.20 -2.71 -27.38
N TYR A 289 -31.93 -1.63 -28.10
CA TYR A 289 -32.90 -0.99 -28.99
C TYR A 289 -33.32 -1.90 -30.16
N ARG A 290 -32.37 -2.61 -30.78
CA ARG A 290 -32.65 -3.54 -31.87
C ARG A 290 -33.44 -4.77 -31.39
N ARG A 291 -33.12 -5.33 -30.22
CA ARG A 291 -33.91 -6.42 -29.62
C ARG A 291 -35.34 -5.99 -29.31
N SER A 292 -35.52 -4.75 -28.83
CA SER A 292 -36.82 -4.15 -28.55
C SER A 292 -37.71 -4.03 -29.79
N LYS A 293 -37.13 -3.74 -30.97
CA LYS A 293 -37.90 -3.65 -32.23
C LYS A 293 -38.31 -5.00 -32.81
N SER A 294 -37.53 -6.06 -32.61
CA SER A 294 -37.85 -7.39 -33.17
C SER A 294 -39.13 -8.02 -32.59
N LEU A 295 -39.49 -7.69 -31.35
CA LEU A 295 -40.72 -8.20 -30.71
C LEU A 295 -42.00 -7.46 -31.16
N PHE A 296 -41.89 -6.43 -31.99
CA PHE A 296 -43.02 -5.61 -32.44
C PHE A 296 -43.60 -6.04 -33.79
N VAL A 297 -42.83 -6.74 -34.63
CA VAL A 297 -43.26 -7.07 -36.00
C VAL A 297 -44.08 -8.35 -36.07
N ASP A 298 -43.87 -9.33 -35.17
CA ASP A 298 -44.58 -10.62 -35.26
C ASP A 298 -45.98 -10.65 -34.63
N ARG A 299 -46.32 -9.70 -33.75
CA ARG A 299 -47.66 -9.66 -33.10
C ARG A 299 -48.73 -8.86 -33.85
N GLY A 300 -48.34 -8.09 -34.88
CA GLY A 300 -49.29 -7.34 -35.70
C GLY A 300 -50.16 -8.21 -36.62
N ARG A 301 -49.82 -9.50 -36.83
CA ARG A 301 -50.57 -10.41 -37.72
C ARG A 301 -51.37 -11.50 -37.00
N ALA A 302 -51.23 -11.65 -35.68
CA ALA A 302 -51.93 -12.70 -34.92
C ALA A 302 -53.25 -12.25 -34.28
N ALA A 303 -53.67 -11.00 -34.45
CA ALA A 303 -54.81 -10.40 -33.76
C ALA A 303 -55.96 -9.95 -34.69
N VAL A 304 -56.18 -10.66 -35.79
CA VAL A 304 -57.46 -10.64 -36.50
C VAL A 304 -57.98 -12.07 -36.54
N ARG A 305 -58.50 -12.52 -35.40
CA ARG A 305 -59.32 -13.72 -35.31
C ARG A 305 -60.74 -13.21 -35.10
N GLU A 306 -61.61 -13.44 -36.06
CA GLU A 306 -63.03 -13.09 -35.96
C GLU A 306 -63.62 -13.66 -34.66
N PRO A 307 -64.41 -12.86 -33.90
CA PRO A 307 -65.02 -13.34 -32.67
C PRO A 307 -66.02 -14.46 -32.98
N SER A 308 -65.85 -15.60 -32.32
CA SER A 308 -66.73 -16.76 -32.45
C SER A 308 -68.16 -16.43 -31.97
N PRO A 309 -69.22 -16.90 -32.66
CA PRO A 309 -70.62 -16.62 -32.34
C PRO A 309 -71.01 -16.89 -30.87
N GLU A 310 -70.37 -17.85 -30.21
CA GLU A 310 -70.63 -18.22 -28.81
C GLU A 310 -70.28 -17.11 -27.81
N ALA A 311 -69.35 -16.21 -28.14
CA ALA A 311 -68.98 -15.09 -27.27
C ALA A 311 -70.08 -14.02 -27.21
N ILE A 312 -70.88 -13.90 -28.27
CA ILE A 312 -72.01 -12.97 -28.34
C ILE A 312 -73.21 -13.53 -27.55
N SER A 313 -73.42 -14.85 -27.60
CA SER A 313 -74.49 -15.53 -26.85
C SER A 313 -74.32 -15.39 -25.33
N ARG A 314 -73.08 -15.47 -24.82
CA ARG A 314 -72.79 -15.33 -23.38
C ARG A 314 -73.02 -13.91 -22.83
N LEU A 315 -73.03 -12.89 -23.67
CA LEU A 315 -73.31 -11.51 -23.24
C LEU A 315 -74.81 -11.22 -23.13
N GLN A 316 -75.67 -12.03 -23.76
CA GLN A 316 -77.14 -11.91 -23.63
C GLN A 316 -77.69 -12.64 -22.39
N GLU A 317 -76.93 -13.58 -21.82
CA GLU A 317 -77.33 -14.34 -20.63
C GLU A 317 -76.97 -13.65 -19.29
N ILE A 318 -76.25 -12.52 -19.33
CA ILE A 318 -76.02 -11.72 -18.12
C ILE A 318 -77.29 -10.93 -17.84
N GLN A 319 -78.19 -11.54 -17.06
CA GLN A 319 -79.32 -10.87 -16.42
C GLN A 319 -78.79 -9.66 -15.63
N ALA A 320 -79.25 -8.46 -16.01
CA ALA A 320 -79.03 -7.26 -15.24
C ALA A 320 -79.60 -7.47 -13.83
N GLY A 321 -78.75 -7.41 -12.81
CA GLY A 321 -79.18 -7.40 -11.42
C GLY A 321 -80.12 -6.21 -11.14
N PRO A 322 -80.89 -6.26 -10.04
CA PRO A 322 -81.90 -5.26 -9.74
C PRO A 322 -81.29 -3.87 -9.75
N THR A 323 -81.96 -2.96 -10.46
CA THR A 323 -81.49 -1.58 -10.56
C THR A 323 -81.52 -0.90 -9.19
N VAL A 324 -80.59 0.03 -8.95
CA VAL A 324 -80.45 0.77 -7.67
C VAL A 324 -81.77 1.40 -7.20
N SER A 325 -82.66 1.75 -8.13
CA SER A 325 -84.02 2.25 -7.87
C SER A 325 -84.94 1.21 -7.21
N GLU A 326 -84.81 -0.08 -7.54
CA GLU A 326 -85.60 -1.15 -6.93
C GLU A 326 -85.12 -1.45 -5.50
N GLN A 327 -83.80 -1.41 -5.26
CA GLN A 327 -83.22 -1.57 -3.93
C GLN A 327 -83.60 -0.42 -2.97
N LEU A 328 -83.69 0.81 -3.47
CA LEU A 328 -84.14 1.95 -2.67
C LEU A 328 -85.64 1.87 -2.31
N ARG A 329 -86.46 1.28 -3.18
CA ARG A 329 -87.89 1.07 -2.92
C ARG A 329 -88.12 0.03 -1.82
N GLU A 330 -87.35 -1.05 -1.84
CA GLU A 330 -87.44 -2.14 -0.84
C GLU A 330 -87.00 -1.68 0.57
N LEU A 331 -86.03 -0.77 0.65
CA LEU A 331 -85.61 -0.14 1.91
C LEU A 331 -86.66 0.84 2.45
N SER A 332 -87.40 1.54 1.58
CA SER A 332 -88.45 2.48 1.99
C SER A 332 -89.72 1.81 2.52
N SER A 333 -89.97 0.53 2.16
CA SER A 333 -91.15 -0.22 2.62
C SER A 333 -90.96 -0.96 3.96
N ARG A 334 -89.80 -0.79 4.61
CA ARG A 334 -89.45 -1.46 5.88
C ARG A 334 -89.39 -0.51 7.10
N GLN A 335 -89.95 0.70 7.01
CA GLN A 335 -90.14 1.60 8.16
C GLN A 335 -91.60 1.81 8.50
#